data_AF-A0A1F4G1F7-F1
#
_entry.id   AF-A0A1F4G1F7-F1
#
_cell.length_a   1.000
_cell.length_b   1.000
_cell.length_c   1.000
_cell.angle_alpha   90.00
_cell.angle_beta   90.00
_cell.angle_gamma   90.00
#
_symmetry.space_group_name_H-M   'P 1'
#
loop_
_entity.id
_entity.type
_entity.pdbx_description
1 polymer ?
#
loop_
_entity_poly.entity_id
_entity_poly.type
_entity_poly.pdbx_seq_one_letter_code
_entity_poly.pdbx_strand_id
1 'polypeptide(L)'
;MKTQTADPRFDVIEQHPDDAETAYAYFPPTEESLRALAQELFGTYWRSVVVGPCIEGAVFEIAFQSPPEIRYSDGYLTIDLGPWHFHLCVGTHKGSSSEELRQNRPVAKVAFFERRGKGCAGGRSWGLRMWNGYGEQMTTVFLPNPRIGDDHQLLKAPDWSRLQAYYRLRSQFLGEAMPNDFEEIAQRPFPVGA
;
A
#
# COMPACT_ATOMS: atom_id res chain seq x y z
N MET A 1 30.51 11.31 10.44
CA MET A 1 29.70 10.47 11.36
C MET A 1 28.47 10.06 10.57
N LYS A 2 28.37 8.80 10.13
CA LYS A 2 27.18 8.33 9.39
C LYS A 2 26.03 8.27 10.38
N THR A 3 25.02 9.12 10.22
CA THR A 3 23.78 9.05 11.00
C THR A 3 23.19 7.68 10.74
N GLN A 4 23.10 6.86 11.79
CA GLN A 4 22.59 5.50 11.69
C GLN A 4 21.13 5.58 11.24
N THR A 5 20.82 5.01 10.08
CA THR A 5 19.46 4.94 9.56
C THR A 5 18.63 4.08 10.52
N ALA A 6 17.60 4.66 11.14
CA ALA A 6 16.68 3.91 11.99
C ALA A 6 15.97 2.83 11.17
N ASP A 7 15.80 1.64 11.75
CA ASP A 7 15.08 0.55 11.10
C ASP A 7 13.60 0.92 10.91
N PRO A 8 12.96 0.51 9.80
CA PRO A 8 11.53 0.70 9.62
C PRO A 8 10.74 0.02 10.74
N ARG A 9 9.71 0.69 11.25
CA ARG A 9 8.80 0.12 12.23
C ARG A 9 7.93 -0.93 11.57
N PHE A 10 7.81 -2.10 12.18
CA PHE A 10 6.77 -3.07 11.86
C PHE A 10 6.01 -3.37 13.14
N ASP A 11 4.69 -3.32 13.06
CA ASP A 11 3.77 -3.51 14.18
C ASP A 11 3.33 -4.98 14.29
N VAL A 12 3.39 -5.74 13.20
CA VAL A 12 3.08 -7.18 13.12
C VAL A 12 3.90 -7.81 12.00
N ILE A 13 4.39 -9.03 12.20
CA ILE A 13 4.93 -9.90 11.14
C ILE A 13 4.09 -11.17 11.04
N GLU A 14 3.45 -11.40 9.89
CA GLU A 14 2.66 -12.59 9.62
C GLU A 14 3.48 -13.63 8.85
N GLN A 15 3.47 -14.87 9.33
CA GLN A 15 4.02 -16.04 8.63
C GLN A 15 2.93 -16.66 7.76
N HIS A 16 3.29 -16.99 6.52
CA HIS A 16 2.39 -17.59 5.54
C HIS A 16 2.73 -19.07 5.30
N PRO A 17 1.78 -19.90 4.83
CA PRO A 17 2.02 -21.33 4.59
C PRO A 17 3.11 -21.65 3.56
N ASP A 18 3.54 -20.68 2.74
CA ASP A 18 4.59 -20.80 1.72
C ASP A 18 5.98 -20.35 2.22
N ASP A 19 6.17 -20.30 3.54
CA ASP A 19 7.34 -19.73 4.22
C ASP A 19 7.54 -18.23 3.95
N ALA A 20 6.56 -17.54 3.37
CA ALA A 20 6.66 -16.11 3.20
C ALA A 20 6.33 -15.37 4.50
N GLU A 21 6.89 -14.18 4.63
CA GLU A 21 6.65 -13.25 5.72
C GLU A 21 6.01 -11.99 5.16
N THR A 22 5.00 -11.45 5.82
CA THR A 22 4.50 -10.10 5.54
C THR A 22 4.57 -9.26 6.80
N ALA A 23 5.40 -8.22 6.78
CA ALA A 23 5.51 -7.27 7.86
C ALA A 23 4.61 -6.06 7.58
N TYR A 24 3.83 -5.65 8.57
CA TYR A 24 2.88 -4.54 8.46
C TYR A 24 3.26 -3.40 9.38
N ALA A 25 3.05 -2.16 8.93
CA ALA A 25 3.15 -0.96 9.74
C ALA A 25 1.87 -0.13 9.57
N TYR A 26 1.08 -0.03 10.63
CA TYR A 26 -0.23 0.60 10.66
C TYR A 26 -0.14 2.10 10.92
N PHE A 27 -1.08 2.84 10.35
CA PHE A 27 -1.32 4.24 10.72
C PHE A 27 -2.83 4.50 10.85
N PRO A 28 -3.24 5.55 11.58
CA PRO A 28 -4.66 5.85 11.77
C PRO A 28 -5.38 6.10 10.44
N PRO A 29 -6.48 5.37 10.11
CA PRO A 29 -7.25 5.55 8.89
C PRO A 29 -8.29 6.67 9.07
N THR A 30 -7.84 7.90 9.35
CA THR A 30 -8.74 9.05 9.36
C THR A 30 -9.10 9.44 7.93
N GLU A 31 -10.24 10.10 7.75
CA GLU A 31 -10.61 10.60 6.41
C GLU A 31 -9.54 11.54 5.84
N GLU A 32 -8.89 12.34 6.69
CA GLU A 32 -7.75 13.19 6.31
C GLU A 32 -6.54 12.37 5.83
N SER A 33 -6.12 11.34 6.57
CA SER A 33 -4.96 10.53 6.19
C SER A 33 -5.22 9.72 4.92
N LEU A 34 -6.44 9.19 4.74
CA LEU A 34 -6.83 8.45 3.55
C LEU A 34 -6.97 9.36 2.32
N ARG A 35 -7.45 10.60 2.49
CA ARG A 35 -7.45 11.62 1.43
C ARG A 35 -6.03 11.98 1.00
N ALA A 36 -5.15 12.27 1.95
CA ALA A 36 -3.75 12.56 1.67
C ALA A 36 -3.05 11.38 0.99
N LEU A 37 -3.29 10.16 1.46
CA LEU A 37 -2.74 8.95 0.85
C LEU A 37 -3.20 8.79 -0.61
N ALA A 38 -4.48 9.01 -0.88
CA ALA A 38 -5.01 8.90 -2.23
C ALA A 38 -4.41 9.95 -3.18
N GLN A 39 -4.14 11.18 -2.71
CA GLN A 39 -3.42 12.17 -3.52
C GLN A 39 -1.99 11.72 -3.82
N GLU A 40 -1.27 11.15 -2.85
CA GLU A 40 0.05 10.59 -3.14
C GLU A 40 -0.03 9.44 -4.14
N LEU A 41 -0.87 8.44 -3.89
CA LEU A 41 -0.91 7.22 -4.70
C LEU A 41 -1.43 7.48 -6.12
N PHE A 42 -2.53 8.21 -6.25
CA PHE A 42 -3.25 8.36 -7.52
C PHE A 42 -3.07 9.74 -8.15
N GLY A 43 -2.50 10.71 -7.43
CA GLY A 43 -2.13 12.03 -7.97
C GLY A 43 -0.65 12.08 -8.34
N THR A 44 0.23 11.61 -7.45
CA THR A 44 1.69 11.64 -7.64
C THR A 44 2.22 10.35 -8.28
N TYR A 45 1.88 9.19 -7.74
CA TYR A 45 2.49 7.91 -8.11
C TYR A 45 1.65 7.06 -9.07
N TRP A 46 0.56 7.58 -9.63
CA TRP A 46 -0.44 6.81 -10.40
C TRP A 46 0.17 5.92 -11.49
N ARG A 47 1.23 6.38 -12.15
CA ARG A 47 1.89 5.67 -13.26
C ARG A 47 2.69 4.46 -12.80
N SER A 48 3.14 4.45 -11.55
CA SER A 48 4.06 3.45 -11.02
C SER A 48 3.43 2.58 -9.93
N VAL A 49 2.14 2.76 -9.65
CA VAL A 49 1.36 1.91 -8.73
C VAL A 49 0.39 1.02 -9.48
N VAL A 50 0.08 -0.11 -8.86
CA VAL A 50 -0.93 -1.05 -9.32
C VAL A 50 -1.93 -1.25 -8.19
N VAL A 51 -3.22 -1.18 -8.47
CA VAL A 51 -4.27 -1.27 -7.44
C VAL A 51 -5.27 -2.36 -7.76
N GLY A 52 -5.74 -3.05 -6.73
CA GLY A 52 -6.95 -3.85 -6.80
C GLY A 52 -7.07 -4.87 -5.66
N PRO A 53 -8.18 -5.62 -5.62
CA PRO A 53 -8.33 -6.76 -4.73
C PRO A 53 -7.23 -7.79 -5.01
N CYS A 54 -6.51 -8.17 -3.96
CA CYS A 54 -5.49 -9.21 -3.99
C CYS A 54 -5.77 -10.17 -2.83
N ILE A 55 -6.72 -11.09 -3.04
CA ILE A 55 -7.18 -12.05 -2.05
C ILE A 55 -6.87 -13.48 -2.52
N GLU A 56 -6.91 -14.43 -1.60
CA GLU A 56 -6.76 -15.84 -1.95
C GLU A 56 -7.84 -16.25 -2.97
N GLY A 57 -7.39 -16.77 -4.12
CA GLY A 57 -8.26 -17.18 -5.22
C GLY A 57 -8.66 -16.09 -6.23
N ALA A 58 -8.35 -14.81 -5.99
CA ALA A 58 -8.61 -13.74 -6.96
C ALA A 58 -7.68 -12.53 -6.80
N VAL A 59 -7.00 -12.16 -7.88
CA VAL A 59 -6.18 -10.96 -7.94
C VAL A 59 -6.55 -10.16 -9.19
N PHE A 60 -6.91 -8.89 -8.98
CA PHE A 60 -7.01 -7.90 -10.05
C PHE A 60 -5.94 -6.84 -9.86
N GLU A 61 -5.12 -6.69 -10.89
CA GLU A 61 -4.03 -5.71 -10.93
C GLU A 61 -4.38 -4.64 -11.96
N ILE A 62 -4.71 -3.45 -11.49
CA ILE A 62 -5.09 -2.36 -12.37
C ILE A 62 -3.99 -1.32 -12.42
N ALA A 63 -3.43 -1.16 -13.63
CA ALA A 63 -2.46 -0.15 -13.98
C ALA A 63 -3.14 1.02 -14.70
N PHE A 64 -2.53 2.19 -14.61
CA PHE A 64 -3.08 3.43 -15.11
C PHE A 64 -2.34 3.86 -16.39
N GLN A 65 -3.08 4.14 -17.45
CA GLN A 65 -2.51 4.64 -18.72
C GLN A 65 -2.55 6.17 -18.83
N SER A 66 -3.36 6.81 -17.99
CA SER A 66 -3.51 8.25 -17.88
C SER A 66 -3.73 8.63 -16.41
N PRO A 67 -3.46 9.89 -16.00
CA PRO A 67 -3.80 10.35 -14.67
C PRO A 67 -5.31 10.18 -14.41
N PRO A 68 -5.73 9.60 -13.28
CA PRO A 68 -7.13 9.54 -12.91
C PRO A 68 -7.61 10.88 -12.33
N GLU A 69 -8.92 11.13 -12.39
CA GLU A 69 -9.56 12.14 -11.56
C GLU A 69 -9.82 11.56 -10.16
N ILE A 70 -9.47 12.32 -9.12
CA ILE A 70 -9.67 11.94 -7.72
C ILE A 70 -10.82 12.79 -7.16
N ARG A 71 -11.93 12.16 -6.82
CA ARG A 71 -13.12 12.84 -6.27
C ARG A 71 -13.47 12.29 -4.89
N TYR A 72 -14.07 13.14 -4.07
CA TYR A 72 -14.58 12.77 -2.76
C TYR A 72 -16.02 13.24 -2.60
N SER A 73 -16.92 12.33 -2.24
CA SER A 73 -18.33 12.63 -2.02
C SER A 73 -18.95 11.66 -1.03
N ASP A 74 -19.66 12.16 -0.01
CA ASP A 74 -20.38 11.37 1.00
C ASP A 74 -19.55 10.22 1.60
N GLY A 75 -18.31 10.46 2.01
CA GLY A 75 -17.44 9.42 2.60
C GLY A 75 -16.84 8.43 1.59
N TYR A 76 -17.12 8.58 0.29
CA TYR A 76 -16.50 7.81 -0.77
C TYR A 76 -15.37 8.57 -1.44
N LEU A 77 -14.25 7.88 -1.63
CA LEU A 77 -13.20 8.23 -2.57
C LEU A 77 -13.50 7.55 -3.90
N THR A 78 -13.48 8.33 -4.98
CA THR A 78 -13.62 7.82 -6.35
C THR A 78 -12.34 8.11 -7.12
N ILE A 79 -11.79 7.08 -7.76
CA ILE A 79 -10.68 7.18 -8.71
C ILE A 79 -11.23 6.87 -10.09
N ASP A 80 -11.30 7.88 -10.96
CA ASP A 80 -12.01 7.84 -12.23
C ASP A 80 -11.08 8.00 -13.44
N LEU A 81 -11.19 7.08 -14.40
CA LEU A 81 -10.45 7.09 -15.65
C LEU A 81 -11.37 7.22 -16.87
N GLY A 82 -12.66 7.49 -16.67
CA GLY A 82 -13.69 7.55 -17.69
C GLY A 82 -14.38 6.19 -17.88
N PRO A 83 -13.87 5.28 -18.75
CA PRO A 83 -14.54 4.00 -19.03
C PRO A 83 -14.62 3.06 -17.83
N TRP A 84 -13.74 3.23 -16.84
CA TRP A 84 -13.78 2.49 -15.59
C TRP A 84 -13.33 3.37 -14.43
N HIS A 85 -13.82 3.04 -13.24
CA HIS A 85 -13.49 3.72 -12.01
C HIS A 85 -13.70 2.76 -10.84
N PHE A 86 -13.16 3.11 -9.68
CA PHE A 86 -13.41 2.38 -8.44
C PHE A 86 -13.70 3.32 -7.28
N HIS A 87 -14.38 2.76 -6.27
CA HIS A 87 -14.82 3.49 -5.09
C HIS A 87 -14.27 2.84 -3.83
N LEU A 88 -13.77 3.65 -2.90
CA LEU A 88 -13.37 3.22 -1.57
C LEU A 88 -14.17 4.00 -0.53
N CYS A 89 -14.77 3.29 0.44
CA CYS A 89 -15.40 3.92 1.59
C CYS A 89 -14.28 4.39 2.54
N VAL A 90 -14.01 5.68 2.63
CA VAL A 90 -12.89 6.25 3.40
C VAL A 90 -13.33 7.15 4.56
N GLY A 91 -14.63 7.42 4.66
CA GLY A 91 -15.20 8.24 5.72
C GLY A 91 -16.65 7.87 6.00
N THR A 92 -17.27 8.64 6.89
CA THR A 92 -18.69 8.46 7.21
C THR A 92 -19.55 8.79 5.98
N HIS A 93 -20.43 7.87 5.61
CA HIS A 93 -21.34 8.04 4.48
C HIS A 93 -22.81 8.01 4.95
N LYS A 94 -23.68 8.72 4.22
CA LYS A 94 -25.12 8.81 4.52
C LYS A 94 -25.97 7.88 3.64
N GLY A 95 -25.37 7.26 2.62
CA GLY A 95 -26.07 6.38 1.67
C GLY A 95 -26.65 5.05 2.22
N SER A 96 -26.59 4.78 3.53
CA SER A 96 -27.16 3.57 4.14
C SER A 96 -27.99 3.90 5.37
N SER A 97 -29.22 3.38 5.44
CA SER A 97 -30.07 3.48 6.62
C SER A 97 -29.59 2.62 7.79
N SER A 98 -28.84 1.54 7.53
CA SER A 98 -28.22 0.72 8.57
C SER A 98 -27.02 1.45 9.18
N GLU A 99 -27.05 1.66 10.50
CA GLU A 99 -25.93 2.18 11.29
C GLU A 99 -24.74 1.21 11.25
N GLU A 100 -24.99 -0.09 11.35
CA GLU A 100 -23.93 -1.11 11.31
C GLU A 100 -23.13 -1.04 9.99
N LEU A 101 -23.83 -0.92 8.85
CA LEU A 101 -23.17 -0.78 7.56
C LEU A 101 -22.39 0.54 7.45
N ARG A 102 -22.90 1.64 8.02
CA ARG A 102 -22.20 2.93 8.04
C ARG A 102 -20.92 2.88 8.87
N GLN A 103 -20.91 2.09 9.94
CA GLN A 103 -19.74 1.91 10.80
C GLN A 103 -18.70 0.96 10.20
N ASN A 104 -19.14 -0.10 9.50
CA ASN A 104 -18.24 -1.20 9.13
C ASN A 104 -17.82 -1.23 7.65
N ARG A 105 -18.50 -0.50 6.75
CA ARG A 105 -18.04 -0.38 5.34
C ARG A 105 -16.77 0.46 5.15
N PRO A 106 -16.54 1.56 5.88
CA PRO A 106 -15.34 2.36 5.72
C PRO A 106 -14.06 1.59 6.05
N VAL A 107 -12.94 2.07 5.51
CA VAL A 107 -11.60 1.60 5.89
C VAL A 107 -11.41 1.77 7.40
N ALA A 108 -11.25 0.66 8.11
CA ALA A 108 -11.02 0.61 9.54
C ALA A 108 -9.56 0.28 9.90
N LYS A 109 -8.81 -0.26 8.93
CA LYS A 109 -7.38 -0.57 9.08
C LYS A 109 -6.65 -0.29 7.79
N VAL A 110 -5.48 0.35 7.89
CA VAL A 110 -4.57 0.59 6.76
C VAL A 110 -3.13 0.37 7.22
N ALA A 111 -2.35 -0.32 6.39
CA ALA A 111 -0.96 -0.62 6.68
C ALA A 111 -0.09 -0.47 5.45
N PHE A 112 1.13 0.03 5.66
CA PHE A 112 2.23 -0.32 4.77
C PHE A 112 2.57 -1.80 4.97
N PHE A 113 2.90 -2.49 3.90
CA PHE A 113 3.41 -3.85 3.99
C PHE A 113 4.75 -4.00 3.27
N GLU A 114 5.55 -4.93 3.76
CA GLU A 114 6.65 -5.55 3.02
C GLU A 114 6.47 -7.06 3.10
N ARG A 115 6.36 -7.69 1.93
CA ARG A 115 6.32 -9.16 1.82
C ARG A 115 7.68 -9.67 1.36
N ARG A 116 8.12 -10.78 1.95
CA ARG A 116 9.32 -11.52 1.56
C ARG A 116 8.97 -12.99 1.45
N GLY A 117 9.34 -13.62 0.34
CA GLY A 117 9.12 -15.04 0.11
C GLY A 117 9.86 -15.51 -1.11
N LYS A 118 9.46 -16.68 -1.63
CA LYS A 118 9.98 -17.23 -2.88
C LYS A 118 9.04 -16.83 -4.03
N GLY A 119 9.54 -16.74 -5.26
CA GLY A 119 8.71 -16.50 -6.45
C GLY A 119 9.26 -15.48 -7.44
N CYS A 120 8.42 -15.06 -8.39
CA CYS A 120 8.76 -14.07 -9.41
C CYS A 120 9.20 -12.75 -8.77
N ALA A 121 10.11 -12.02 -9.43
CA ALA A 121 10.73 -10.79 -8.92
C ALA A 121 11.41 -10.94 -7.54
N GLY A 122 11.89 -12.15 -7.23
CA GLY A 122 12.53 -12.47 -5.96
C GLY A 122 11.55 -12.65 -4.81
N GLY A 123 10.24 -12.80 -5.09
CA GLY A 123 9.20 -13.06 -4.10
C GLY A 123 8.96 -11.92 -3.11
N ARG A 124 9.33 -10.69 -3.50
CA ARG A 124 9.24 -9.50 -2.65
C ARG A 124 8.23 -8.51 -3.20
N SER A 125 7.50 -7.86 -2.31
CA SER A 125 6.59 -6.76 -2.67
C SER A 125 6.46 -5.75 -1.53
N TRP A 126 6.16 -4.52 -1.91
CA TRP A 126 5.93 -3.39 -1.02
C TRP A 126 4.64 -2.71 -1.43
N GLY A 127 3.92 -2.17 -0.47
CA GLY A 127 2.67 -1.50 -0.80
C GLY A 127 1.88 -1.06 0.41
N LEU A 128 0.60 -0.80 0.15
CA LEU A 128 -0.41 -0.59 1.17
C LEU A 128 -1.54 -1.60 1.06
N ARG A 129 -2.11 -1.95 2.20
CA ARG A 129 -3.29 -2.81 2.30
C ARG A 129 -4.33 -2.17 3.20
N MET A 130 -5.59 -2.29 2.81
CA MET A 130 -6.73 -1.71 3.52
C MET A 130 -7.75 -2.79 3.87
N TRP A 131 -8.36 -2.66 5.04
CA TRP A 131 -9.44 -3.51 5.52
C TRP A 131 -10.60 -2.65 6.03
N ASN A 132 -11.81 -3.17 5.89
CA ASN A 132 -13.03 -2.53 6.41
C ASN A 132 -13.24 -2.87 7.91
N GLY A 133 -14.32 -2.36 8.50
CA GLY A 133 -14.68 -2.64 9.90
C GLY A 133 -15.05 -4.09 10.20
N TYR A 134 -15.40 -4.87 9.17
CA TYR A 134 -15.58 -6.32 9.29
C TYR A 134 -14.25 -7.11 9.29
N GLY A 135 -13.12 -6.44 9.08
CA GLY A 135 -11.81 -7.07 8.96
C GLY A 135 -11.57 -7.69 7.58
N GLU A 136 -12.44 -7.45 6.61
CA GLU A 136 -12.30 -7.95 5.24
C GLU A 136 -11.28 -7.12 4.49
N GLN A 137 -10.38 -7.77 3.75
CA GLN A 137 -9.43 -7.06 2.90
C GLN A 137 -10.18 -6.39 1.74
N MET A 138 -10.05 -5.08 1.63
CA MET A 138 -10.71 -4.29 0.57
C MET A 138 -9.87 -4.23 -0.69
N THR A 139 -8.64 -3.73 -0.57
CA THR A 139 -7.75 -3.51 -1.72
C THR A 139 -6.30 -3.56 -1.28
N THR A 140 -5.42 -3.80 -2.26
CA THR A 140 -3.98 -3.66 -2.14
C THR A 140 -3.50 -2.66 -3.19
N VAL A 141 -2.61 -1.76 -2.79
CA VAL A 141 -1.87 -0.89 -3.71
C VAL A 141 -0.42 -1.32 -3.68
N PHE A 142 0.04 -1.93 -4.77
CA PHE A 142 1.43 -2.29 -4.95
C PHE A 142 2.23 -1.05 -5.36
N LEU A 143 3.30 -0.79 -4.61
CA LEU A 143 4.25 0.27 -4.89
C LEU A 143 5.39 -0.25 -5.78
N PRO A 144 6.19 0.64 -6.39
CA PRO A 144 7.27 0.25 -7.29
C PRO A 144 8.20 -0.82 -6.70
N ASN A 145 8.38 -1.91 -7.45
CA ASN A 145 9.25 -3.02 -7.04
C ASN A 145 10.66 -2.83 -7.63
N PRO A 146 11.74 -3.02 -6.85
CA PRO A 146 13.10 -2.93 -7.36
C PRO A 146 13.44 -3.87 -8.51
N ARG A 147 12.68 -4.95 -8.72
CA ARG A 147 12.94 -5.94 -9.77
C ARG A 147 11.93 -5.92 -10.90
N ILE A 148 10.90 -5.08 -10.83
CA ILE A 148 9.84 -4.99 -11.85
C ILE A 148 9.72 -3.54 -12.33
N GLY A 149 9.82 -3.33 -13.64
CA GLY A 149 9.60 -2.04 -14.28
C GLY A 149 8.13 -1.61 -14.29
N ASP A 150 7.87 -0.38 -14.71
CA ASP A 150 6.49 0.15 -14.84
C ASP A 150 5.70 -0.53 -15.97
N ASP A 151 6.38 -1.24 -16.87
CA ASP A 151 5.82 -2.09 -17.91
C ASP A 151 5.53 -3.53 -17.43
N HIS A 152 5.63 -3.76 -16.11
CA HIS A 152 5.48 -5.06 -15.46
C HIS A 152 6.51 -6.11 -15.89
N GLN A 153 7.61 -5.70 -16.55
CA GLN A 153 8.69 -6.61 -16.93
C GLN A 153 9.76 -6.72 -15.85
N LEU A 154 10.42 -7.88 -15.79
CA LEU A 154 11.57 -8.07 -14.91
C LEU A 154 12.75 -7.21 -15.37
N LEU A 155 13.36 -6.50 -14.43
CA LEU A 155 14.57 -5.73 -14.66
C LEU A 155 15.79 -6.65 -14.71
N LYS A 156 16.79 -6.31 -15.54
CA LYS A 156 18.06 -7.05 -15.64
C LYS A 156 18.88 -7.00 -14.36
N ALA A 157 18.81 -5.89 -13.64
CA ALA A 157 19.40 -5.69 -12.33
C ALA A 157 18.38 -4.95 -11.44
N PRO A 158 18.39 -5.18 -10.12
CA PRO A 158 17.50 -4.44 -9.23
C PRO A 158 17.78 -2.93 -9.27
N ASP A 159 16.73 -2.13 -9.38
CA ASP A 159 16.74 -0.69 -9.19
C ASP A 159 16.13 -0.35 -7.82
N TRP A 160 17.00 -0.25 -6.81
CA TRP A 160 16.59 0.06 -5.44
C TRP A 160 16.05 1.48 -5.25
N SER A 161 16.30 2.39 -6.19
CA SER A 161 15.75 3.76 -6.13
C SER A 161 14.22 3.76 -6.20
N ARG A 162 13.61 2.70 -6.74
CA ARG A 162 12.16 2.48 -6.79
C ARG A 162 11.52 2.42 -5.39
N LEU A 163 12.26 2.02 -4.36
CA LEU A 163 11.77 2.06 -2.97
C LEU A 163 11.63 3.49 -2.40
N GLN A 164 12.09 4.52 -3.12
CA GLN A 164 11.90 5.91 -2.68
C GLN A 164 10.42 6.23 -2.41
N ALA A 165 9.50 5.73 -3.25
CA ALA A 165 8.06 5.94 -3.04
C ALA A 165 7.59 5.33 -1.71
N TYR A 166 7.99 4.07 -1.44
CA TYR A 166 7.66 3.38 -0.19
C TYR A 166 8.13 4.15 1.04
N TYR A 167 9.40 4.56 1.08
CA TYR A 167 9.95 5.24 2.24
C TYR A 167 9.51 6.70 2.38
N ARG A 168 9.21 7.41 1.27
CA ARG A 168 8.62 8.75 1.35
C ARG A 168 7.24 8.71 1.99
N LEU A 169 6.40 7.76 1.57
CA LEU A 169 5.08 7.58 2.15
C LEU A 169 5.18 7.19 3.63
N ARG A 170 6.08 6.27 3.99
CA ARG A 170 6.32 5.94 5.40
C ARG A 170 6.80 7.15 6.21
N SER A 171 7.66 7.99 5.66
CA SER A 171 8.07 9.22 6.31
C SER A 171 6.89 10.15 6.59
N GLN A 172 6.01 10.32 5.61
CA GLN A 172 4.82 11.18 5.72
C GLN A 172 3.76 10.62 6.69
N PHE A 173 3.45 9.32 6.62
CA PHE A 173 2.31 8.73 7.34
C PHE A 173 2.70 8.05 8.67
N LEU A 174 3.97 7.66 8.84
CA LEU A 174 4.48 7.04 10.07
C LEU A 174 5.49 7.92 10.81
N GLY A 175 5.93 9.05 10.23
CA GLY A 175 6.94 9.92 10.82
C GLY A 175 8.36 9.33 10.79
N GLU A 176 8.60 8.35 9.93
CA GLU A 176 9.91 7.67 9.85
C GLU A 176 10.96 8.50 9.11
N ALA A 177 12.23 8.32 9.50
CA ALA A 177 13.34 8.94 8.80
C ALA A 177 13.55 8.29 7.42
N MET A 178 13.85 9.12 6.41
CA MET A 178 14.18 8.60 5.09
C MET A 178 15.49 7.80 5.13
N PRO A 179 15.53 6.57 4.58
CA PRO A 179 16.78 5.86 4.47
C PRO A 179 17.79 6.53 3.55
N ASN A 180 19.06 6.44 3.92
CA ASN A 180 20.17 6.86 3.06
C ASN A 180 20.57 5.78 2.03
N ASP A 181 20.22 4.52 2.30
CA ASP A 181 20.49 3.36 1.44
C ASP A 181 19.27 2.43 1.44
N PHE A 182 18.56 2.34 0.31
CA PHE A 182 17.37 1.51 0.19
C PHE A 182 17.67 0.03 0.04
N GLU A 183 18.81 -0.31 -0.57
CA GLU A 183 19.23 -1.70 -0.72
C GLU A 183 19.57 -2.28 0.65
N GLU A 184 20.39 -1.56 1.41
CA GLU A 184 20.82 -2.00 2.74
C GLU A 184 19.61 -2.25 3.65
N ILE A 185 18.69 -1.29 3.77
CA ILE A 185 17.50 -1.45 4.62
C ILE A 185 16.61 -2.60 4.12
N ALA A 186 16.38 -2.70 2.81
CA ALA A 186 15.57 -3.77 2.26
C ALA A 186 16.21 -5.16 2.48
N GLN A 187 17.53 -5.27 2.64
CA GLN A 187 18.18 -6.55 2.88
C GLN A 187 18.26 -6.94 4.36
N ARG A 188 18.03 -6.01 5.29
CA ARG A 188 18.01 -6.32 6.72
C ARG A 188 16.89 -7.32 7.05
N PRO A 189 17.12 -8.32 7.92
CA PRO A 189 16.07 -9.24 8.36
C PRO A 189 14.95 -8.46 9.07
N PHE A 190 13.73 -9.01 9.07
CA PHE A 190 12.68 -8.42 9.89
C PHE A 190 13.04 -8.55 11.38
N PRO A 191 12.62 -7.58 12.22
CA PRO A 191 12.88 -7.64 13.65
C PRO A 191 12.23 -8.87 14.28
N VAL A 192 12.94 -9.51 15.22
CA VAL A 192 12.40 -10.66 15.96
C VAL A 192 11.41 -10.16 17.00
N GLY A 193 10.17 -10.62 16.95
CA GLY A 193 9.15 -10.38 17.98
C GLY A 193 8.29 -9.12 17.80
N ALA A 194 8.10 -8.66 16.56
CA ALA A 194 7.09 -7.64 16.22
C ALA A 194 5.67 -8.22 16.15
#